data_AF-A0A354RB63-F1
#
_entry.id   AF-A0A354RB63-F1
#
_cell.length_a   1.000
_cell.length_b   1.000
_cell.length_c   1.000
_cell.angle_alpha   90.00
_cell.angle_beta   90.00
_cell.angle_gamma   90.00
#
_symmetry.space_group_name_H-M   'P 1'
#
loop_
_entity.id
_entity.type
_entity.pdbx_description
1 polymer ?
#
loop_
_entity_poly.entity_id
_entity_poly.type
_entity_poly.pdbx_seq_one_letter_code
_entity_poly.pdbx_strand_id
1 'polypeptide(L)'
;MDAGESYEDAAIREFQEEVGVEVNHLELLELLRLSPCLETGNEFVRVYVNKNIVSPVPNLAEILELEDFSISEINRLVESDKRRFCKSFVHLFSLVSSKLEHFT
;
A
#
# COMPACT_ATOMS: atom_id res chain seq x y z
N MET A 1 -2.93 -13.07 4.23
CA MET A 1 -1.75 -13.88 4.57
C MET A 1 -2.22 -15.27 4.93
N ASP A 2 -1.98 -16.22 4.05
CA ASP A 2 -2.27 -17.62 4.32
C ASP A 2 -1.26 -18.23 5.30
N ALA A 3 -1.66 -19.27 6.01
CA ALA A 3 -0.79 -19.92 6.98
C ALA A 3 0.45 -20.52 6.28
N GLY A 4 1.62 -19.98 6.62
CA GLY A 4 2.90 -20.38 6.00
C GLY A 4 3.34 -19.52 4.81
N GLU A 5 2.54 -18.55 4.39
CA GLU A 5 2.87 -17.57 3.36
C GLU A 5 3.81 -16.48 3.92
N SER A 6 4.79 -16.05 3.13
CA SER A 6 5.62 -14.89 3.49
C SER A 6 4.89 -13.58 3.16
N TYR A 7 5.28 -12.47 3.81
CA TYR A 7 4.66 -11.17 3.54
C TYR A 7 4.87 -10.69 2.12
N GLU A 8 6.00 -11.07 1.53
CA GLU A 8 6.33 -10.68 0.16
C GLU A 8 5.54 -11.52 -0.85
N ASP A 9 5.43 -12.83 -0.63
CA ASP A 9 4.60 -13.70 -1.48
C ASP A 9 3.14 -13.25 -1.47
N ALA A 10 2.62 -12.92 -0.29
CA ALA A 10 1.28 -12.38 -0.16
C ALA A 10 1.14 -11.04 -0.89
N ALA A 11 2.09 -10.12 -0.71
CA ALA A 11 2.06 -8.84 -1.42
C ALA A 11 2.05 -9.03 -2.94
N ILE A 12 2.85 -9.95 -3.48
CA ILE A 12 2.87 -10.28 -4.92
C ILE A 12 1.50 -10.84 -5.35
N ARG A 13 0.96 -11.82 -4.62
CA ARG A 13 -0.33 -12.44 -4.92
C ARG A 13 -1.48 -11.42 -4.90
N GLU A 14 -1.61 -10.65 -3.83
CA GLU A 14 -2.68 -9.65 -3.69
C GLU A 14 -2.55 -8.52 -4.73
N PHE A 15 -1.32 -8.11 -5.07
CA PHE A 15 -1.10 -7.10 -6.13
C PHE A 15 -1.58 -7.62 -7.50
N GLN A 16 -1.44 -8.92 -7.77
CA GLN A 16 -2.00 -9.52 -8.96
C GLN A 16 -3.53 -9.69 -8.86
N GLU A 17 -4.04 -10.20 -7.74
CA GLU A 17 -5.47 -10.54 -7.55
C GLU A 17 -6.38 -9.31 -7.48
N GLU A 18 -5.94 -8.24 -6.80
CA GLU A 18 -6.72 -7.02 -6.62
C GLU A 18 -6.43 -5.97 -7.69
N VAL A 19 -5.14 -5.72 -7.99
CA VAL A 19 -4.71 -4.62 -8.87
C VAL A 19 -4.53 -5.07 -10.33
N GLY A 20 -4.40 -6.38 -10.58
CA GLY A 20 -4.26 -6.95 -11.93
C GLY A 20 -2.87 -6.81 -12.53
N VAL A 21 -1.84 -6.63 -11.70
CA VAL A 21 -0.46 -6.43 -12.17
C VAL A 21 0.46 -7.53 -11.65
N GLU A 22 1.18 -8.16 -12.56
CA GLU A 22 2.22 -9.12 -12.21
C GLU A 22 3.50 -8.38 -11.79
N VAL A 23 3.99 -8.69 -10.59
CA VAL A 23 5.26 -8.19 -10.05
C VAL A 23 6.06 -9.33 -9.44
N ASN A 24 7.37 -9.17 -9.32
CA ASN A 24 8.24 -10.12 -8.63
C ASN A 24 9.00 -9.47 -7.46
N HIS A 25 9.69 -10.31 -6.68
CA HIS A 25 10.46 -9.90 -5.49
C HIS A 25 11.51 -8.79 -5.74
N LEU A 26 12.02 -8.63 -6.96
CA LEU A 26 12.99 -7.57 -7.28
C LEU A 26 12.34 -6.20 -7.47
N GLU A 27 11.03 -6.18 -7.74
CA GLU A 27 10.25 -4.99 -8.06
C GLU A 27 9.60 -4.38 -6.81
N LEU A 28 9.28 -5.21 -5.81
CA LEU A 28 8.78 -4.77 -4.51
C LEU A 28 9.94 -4.43 -3.56
N LEU A 29 9.94 -3.20 -3.03
CA LEU A 29 10.86 -2.77 -1.99
C LEU A 29 10.12 -2.54 -0.68
N GLU A 30 10.55 -3.21 0.37
CA GLU A 30 10.01 -3.00 1.70
C GLU A 30 10.44 -1.63 2.27
N LEU A 31 9.47 -0.80 2.65
CA LEU A 31 9.68 0.53 3.23
C LEU A 31 9.55 0.55 4.75
N LEU A 32 8.74 -0.36 5.32
CA LEU A 32 8.40 -0.36 6.73
C LEU A 32 8.02 -1.76 7.22
N ARG A 33 8.46 -2.08 8.45
CA ARG A 33 7.90 -3.15 9.29
C ARG A 33 7.30 -2.53 10.54
N LEU A 34 6.07 -2.89 10.88
CA LEU A 34 5.39 -2.38 12.06
C LEU A 34 4.84 -3.54 12.91
N SER A 35 5.06 -3.45 14.22
CA SER A 35 4.41 -4.32 15.20
C SER A 35 2.93 -3.93 15.36
N PRO A 36 2.06 -4.84 15.86
CA PRO A 36 0.66 -4.57 16.14
C PRO A 36 0.45 -3.30 16.95
N CYS A 37 -0.43 -2.44 16.46
CA CYS A 37 -0.95 -1.31 17.22
C CYS A 37 -2.44 -1.11 16.93
N LEU A 38 -3.08 -0.21 17.66
CA LEU A 38 -4.51 0.06 17.51
C LEU A 38 -4.86 0.54 16.10
N GLU A 39 -3.97 1.35 15.50
CA GLU A 39 -4.15 1.93 14.17
C GLU A 39 -4.09 0.89 13.05
N THR A 40 -3.35 -0.21 13.25
CA THR A 40 -3.30 -1.35 12.32
C THR A 40 -4.28 -2.47 12.69
N GLY A 41 -5.26 -2.22 13.56
CA GLY A 41 -6.21 -3.26 13.97
C GLY A 41 -5.56 -4.39 14.78
N ASN A 42 -4.40 -4.14 15.40
CA ASN A 42 -3.53 -5.11 16.06
C ASN A 42 -2.91 -6.15 15.11
N GLU A 43 -2.67 -5.78 13.86
CA GLU A 43 -1.97 -6.63 12.89
C GLU A 43 -0.49 -6.24 12.74
N PHE A 44 0.35 -7.24 12.48
CA PHE A 44 1.71 -7.01 12.01
C PHE A 44 1.66 -6.57 10.55
N VAL A 45 2.28 -5.44 10.23
CA VAL A 45 2.21 -4.86 8.89
C VAL A 45 3.60 -4.78 8.25
N ARG A 46 3.63 -5.00 6.93
CA ARG A 46 4.74 -4.68 6.05
C ARG A 46 4.23 -3.74 4.96
N VAL A 47 4.99 -2.69 4.66
CA VAL A 47 4.67 -1.77 3.57
C VAL A 47 5.70 -1.93 2.48
N TYR A 48 5.23 -2.14 1.26
CA TYR A 48 6.07 -2.29 0.06
C TYR A 48 5.78 -1.17 -0.93
N VAL A 49 6.76 -0.82 -1.75
CA VAL A 49 6.60 0.04 -2.92
C VAL A 49 7.06 -0.71 -4.15
N ASN A 50 6.28 -0.64 -5.23
CA ASN A 50 6.73 -1.08 -6.54
C ASN A 50 7.52 0.06 -7.20
N LYS A 51 8.72 -0.25 -7.71
CA LYS A 51 9.60 0.77 -8.34
C LYS A 51 9.22 1.11 -9.78
N ASN A 52 8.38 0.28 -10.40
CA ASN A 52 8.03 0.42 -11.81
C ASN A 52 6.68 1.14 -11.96
N ILE A 53 6.56 1.93 -13.03
CA ILE A 53 5.26 2.43 -13.47
C ILE A 53 4.46 1.23 -13.99
N VAL A 54 3.22 1.10 -13.54
CA VAL A 54 2.33 -0.01 -13.92
C VAL A 54 1.04 0.52 -14.51
N SER A 55 0.34 -0.34 -15.25
CA SER A 55 -1.00 -0.07 -15.77
C SER A 55 -1.98 -1.04 -15.11
N PRO A 56 -2.64 -0.63 -14.02
CA PRO A 56 -3.50 -1.52 -13.25
C PRO A 56 -4.77 -1.89 -14.01
N VAL A 57 -5.25 -3.12 -13.80
CA VAL A 57 -6.54 -3.62 -14.28
C VAL A 57 -7.27 -4.19 -13.07
N PRO A 58 -7.97 -3.34 -12.29
CA PRO A 58 -8.48 -3.72 -10.98
C PRO A 58 -9.56 -4.80 -11.06
N ASN A 59 -9.54 -5.71 -10.09
CA ASN A 59 -10.64 -6.62 -9.84
C ASN A 59 -11.81 -5.86 -9.21
N LEU A 60 -12.90 -5.68 -9.97
CA LEU A 60 -14.07 -4.91 -9.54
C LEU A 60 -14.86 -5.54 -8.37
N ALA A 61 -14.55 -6.79 -7.99
CA ALA A 61 -15.10 -7.38 -6.77
C ALA A 61 -14.49 -6.79 -5.49
N GLU A 62 -13.25 -6.29 -5.57
CA GLU A 62 -12.48 -5.77 -4.44
C GLU A 62 -12.27 -4.25 -4.54
N ILE A 63 -12.01 -3.73 -5.75
CA ILE A 63 -11.69 -2.32 -6.01
C ILE A 63 -12.77 -1.67 -6.87
N LEU A 64 -13.45 -0.65 -6.30
CA LEU A 64 -14.49 0.10 -7.01
C LEU A 64 -13.94 1.13 -7.99
N GLU A 65 -12.81 1.75 -7.68
CA GLU A 65 -12.23 2.86 -8.43
C GLU A 65 -10.72 2.98 -8.16
N LEU A 66 -9.98 3.45 -9.16
CA LEU A 66 -8.57 3.81 -9.07
C LEU A 66 -8.38 5.23 -9.58
N GLU A 67 -7.52 6.00 -8.91
CA GLU A 67 -7.16 7.36 -9.29
C GLU A 67 -5.68 7.58 -9.02
N ASP A 68 -5.02 8.29 -9.95
CA ASP A 68 -3.61 8.64 -9.84
C ASP A 68 -3.44 9.91 -9.00
N PHE A 69 -2.54 9.87 -8.01
CA PHE A 69 -2.19 11.02 -7.19
C PHE A 69 -0.68 11.14 -7.02
N SER A 70 -0.19 12.37 -7.00
CA SER A 70 1.13 12.67 -6.44
C SER A 70 1.12 12.53 -4.91
N ILE A 71 2.29 12.27 -4.32
CA ILE A 71 2.45 12.23 -2.85
C ILE A 71 1.97 13.53 -2.19
N SER A 72 2.23 14.68 -2.82
CA SER A 72 1.76 15.99 -2.35
C SER A 72 0.23 16.12 -2.38
N GLU A 73 -0.45 15.52 -3.36
CA GLU A 73 -1.92 15.49 -3.41
C GLU A 73 -2.50 14.61 -2.31
N ILE A 74 -1.94 13.41 -2.10
CA ILE A 74 -2.36 12.52 -1.01
C ILE A 74 -2.18 13.23 0.35
N ASN A 75 -1.05 13.89 0.58
CA ASN A 75 -0.82 14.68 1.80
C ASN A 75 -1.92 15.73 2.01
N ARG A 76 -2.24 16.53 0.98
CA ARG A 76 -3.31 17.54 1.07
C ARG A 76 -4.68 16.91 1.33
N LEU A 77 -5.01 15.80 0.68
CA LEU A 77 -6.29 15.11 0.87
C LEU A 77 -6.42 14.58 2.31
N VAL A 78 -5.37 13.93 2.83
CA VAL A 78 -5.33 13.41 4.20
C VAL A 78 -5.45 14.55 5.21
N GLU A 79 -4.76 15.68 5.00
CA GLU A 79 -4.87 16.86 5.86
C GLU A 79 -6.26 17.49 5.83
N SER A 80 -6.91 17.51 4.66
CA SER A 80 -8.23 18.12 4.48
C SER A 80 -9.36 17.33 5.16
N ASP A 81 -9.34 16.00 5.09
CA ASP A 81 -10.29 15.15 5.80
C ASP A 81 -9.77 13.72 6.02
N LYS A 82 -9.09 13.51 7.16
CA LYS A 82 -8.58 12.18 7.56
C LYS A 82 -9.65 11.09 7.64
N ARG A 83 -10.93 11.45 7.86
CA ARG A 83 -12.02 10.49 8.04
C ARG A 83 -12.46 9.84 6.73
N ARG A 84 -12.08 10.42 5.59
CA ARG A 84 -12.28 9.82 4.26
C ARG A 84 -11.42 8.57 4.04
N PHE A 85 -10.33 8.42 4.79
CA PHE A 85 -9.38 7.33 4.64
C PHE A 85 -9.50 6.32 5.80
N CYS A 86 -9.11 5.08 5.55
CA CYS A 86 -8.98 4.11 6.63
C CYS A 86 -7.87 4.53 7.60
N LYS A 87 -8.06 4.23 8.89
CA LYS A 87 -7.13 4.66 9.96
C LYS A 87 -5.72 4.10 9.75
N SER A 88 -5.63 2.86 9.29
CA SER A 88 -4.37 2.19 8.98
C SER A 88 -3.62 2.91 7.86
N PHE A 89 -4.31 3.31 6.78
CA PHE A 89 -3.68 4.10 5.71
C PHE A 89 -3.11 5.42 6.24
N VAL A 90 -3.91 6.22 6.95
CA VAL A 90 -3.44 7.52 7.49
C VAL A 90 -2.22 7.33 8.39
N HIS A 91 -2.24 6.30 9.24
CA HIS A 91 -1.12 5.98 10.13
C HIS A 91 0.12 5.55 9.35
N LEU A 92 0.01 4.53 8.49
CA LEU A 92 1.13 3.97 7.73
C LEU A 92 1.71 5.00 6.76
N PHE A 93 0.86 5.73 6.03
CA PHE A 93 1.28 6.77 5.10
C PHE A 93 2.08 7.87 5.81
N SER A 94 1.69 8.28 7.02
CA SER A 94 2.45 9.27 7.80
C SER A 94 3.87 8.81 8.19
N LEU A 95 4.11 7.50 8.22
CA LEU A 95 5.41 6.91 8.56
C LEU A 95 6.31 6.72 7.33
N VAL A 96 5.74 6.68 6.12
CA VAL A 96 6.47 6.36 4.88
C VAL A 96 6.45 7.46 3.82
N SER A 97 5.62 8.49 3.95
CA SER A 97 5.45 9.54 2.93
C SER A 97 6.76 10.22 2.55
N SER A 98 7.61 10.55 3.52
CA SER A 98 8.94 11.13 3.27
C SER A 98 9.88 10.18 2.52
N LYS A 99 9.73 8.86 2.69
CA LYS A 99 10.50 7.87 1.94
C LYS A 99 9.99 7.74 0.51
N LEU A 100 8.69 7.88 0.30
CA LEU A 100 8.06 7.79 -1.03
C LEU A 100 8.48 8.94 -1.94
N GLU A 101 8.74 10.14 -1.39
CA GLU A 101 9.26 11.28 -2.15
C GLU A 101 10.60 11.00 -2.85
N HIS A 102 11.37 9.99 -2.42
CA HIS A 102 12.61 9.59 -3.07
C HIS A 102 12.41 8.68 -4.29
N PHE A 103 11.20 8.20 -4.53
CA PHE A 103 10.86 7.32 -5.66
C PHE A 103 10.07 8.03 -6.76
N THR A 104 9.68 9.29 -6.54
CA THR A 104 8.94 10.16 -7.48
C THR A 104 9.82 11.22 -8.12
#